data_AF-A0A917Q8H8-F1
#
_entry.id   AF-A0A917Q8H8-F1
#
_cell.length_a   1.000
_cell.length_b   1.000
_cell.length_c   1.000
_cell.angle_alpha   90.00
_cell.angle_beta   90.00
_cell.angle_gamma   90.00
#
_symmetry.space_group_name_H-M   'P 1'
#
loop_
_entity.id
_entity.type
_entity.pdbx_description
1 polymer ?
#
loop_
_entity_poly.entity_id
_entity_poly.type
_entity_poly.pdbx_seq_one_letter_code
_entity_poly.pdbx_strand_id
1 'polypeptide(L)'
;MRAVPVVNENDTVATTEIRYGDNDRLAARVAAMIGAGLLVLFSDIDGLYTAPPTSDPSARHIPFVERITPEIEAMAGGAASELSRGGMRTKIEAAKIATGAGATMLIAHGGAKNPLSAIAAGARCTWFSPQSSPERARKTWIAGALEPRGTLVVDAGAAKALRAGASLLPAGVTRIEGAFARGDAVCVRDEGGREVARGLVAYDREDASRIAGRKTSEIEAILGFRGRDAMVHRDDLALSAERIQGD
;
A
#
# COMPACT_ATOMS: atom_id res chain seq x y z
N MET A 1 0.65 17.43 12.71
CA MET A 1 1.91 17.80 12.02
C MET A 1 1.66 17.81 10.52
N ARG A 2 2.06 18.87 9.80
CA ARG A 2 2.07 18.92 8.33
C ARG A 2 3.54 18.94 7.87
N ALA A 3 4.17 17.78 7.82
CA ALA A 3 5.54 17.61 7.32
C ALA A 3 5.50 16.95 5.93
N VAL A 4 6.49 17.24 5.08
CA VAL A 4 6.68 16.58 3.78
C VAL A 4 7.85 15.61 3.92
N PRO A 5 7.61 14.28 3.93
CA PRO A 5 8.68 13.31 4.07
C PRO A 5 9.54 13.28 2.79
N VAL A 6 10.85 13.25 2.98
CA VAL A 6 11.84 13.06 1.91
C VAL A 6 12.45 11.68 2.10
N VAL A 7 12.29 10.81 1.11
CA VAL A 7 12.73 9.41 1.15
C VAL A 7 13.74 9.20 0.04
N ASN A 8 14.85 8.54 0.34
CA ASN A 8 15.84 8.10 -0.63
C ASN A 8 16.38 6.71 -0.22
N GLU A 9 16.97 5.98 -1.16
CA GLU A 9 17.70 4.76 -0.82
C GLU A 9 18.90 5.07 0.09
N ASN A 10 19.20 4.17 1.03
CA ASN A 10 20.37 4.32 1.88
C ASN A 10 21.62 3.72 1.21
N ASP A 11 22.24 4.55 0.36
CA ASP A 11 23.43 4.20 -0.42
C ASP A 11 24.65 3.75 0.42
N THR A 12 24.67 4.05 1.72
CA THR A 12 25.82 3.78 2.62
C THR A 12 25.81 2.38 3.24
N VAL A 13 24.65 1.70 3.27
CA VAL A 13 24.50 0.38 3.91
C VAL A 13 24.21 -0.72 2.88
N ALA A 14 23.83 -0.35 1.66
CA ALA A 14 23.57 -1.30 0.57
C ALA A 14 24.89 -1.84 -0.02
N THR A 15 25.14 -3.13 0.19
CA THR A 15 26.17 -3.89 -0.53
C THR A 15 25.86 -3.89 -2.03
N THR A 16 26.87 -4.03 -2.89
CA THR A 16 26.72 -3.99 -4.36
C THR A 16 25.73 -5.01 -4.92
N GLU A 17 25.40 -6.06 -4.17
CA GLU A 17 24.41 -7.09 -4.49
C GLU A 17 22.95 -6.66 -4.19
N ILE A 18 22.76 -5.60 -3.40
CA ILE A 18 21.45 -5.10 -2.91
C ILE A 18 21.15 -3.69 -3.43
N ARG A 19 22.05 -3.06 -4.19
CA ARG A 19 21.82 -1.73 -4.77
C ARG A 19 20.69 -1.77 -5.79
N TYR A 20 19.48 -1.43 -5.36
CA TYR A 20 18.36 -1.14 -6.24
C TYR A 20 18.48 0.32 -6.66
N GLY A 21 19.41 0.63 -7.57
CA GLY A 21 19.59 1.96 -8.17
C GLY A 21 18.41 2.42 -9.05
N ASP A 22 17.19 2.22 -8.58
CA ASP A 22 15.90 2.38 -9.22
C ASP A 22 14.91 2.98 -8.22
N ASN A 23 15.03 4.31 -8.06
CA ASN A 23 14.10 5.10 -7.25
C ASN A 23 12.65 5.03 -7.77
N ASP A 24 12.40 4.57 -9.00
CA ASP A 24 11.03 4.38 -9.52
C ASP A 24 10.31 3.30 -8.70
N ARG A 25 10.97 2.15 -8.48
CA ARG A 25 10.42 1.07 -7.65
C ARG A 25 10.34 1.44 -6.18
N LEU A 26 11.33 2.17 -5.66
CA LEU A 26 11.27 2.69 -4.29
C LEU A 26 10.05 3.58 -4.09
N ALA A 27 9.84 4.54 -4.99
CA ALA A 27 8.69 5.44 -4.95
C ALA A 27 7.36 4.68 -5.02
N ALA A 28 7.26 3.65 -5.88
CA ALA A 28 6.06 2.81 -5.95
C ALA A 28 5.81 2.00 -4.67
N ARG A 29 6.85 1.48 -4.02
CA ARG A 29 6.72 0.78 -2.73
C ARG A 29 6.32 1.73 -1.61
N VAL A 30 6.88 2.95 -1.58
CA VAL A 30 6.48 4.00 -0.63
C VAL A 30 5.00 4.37 -0.85
N ALA A 31 4.59 4.60 -2.10
CA ALA A 31 3.20 4.89 -2.47
C ALA A 31 2.25 3.79 -2.00
N ALA A 32 2.61 2.52 -2.22
CA ALA A 32 1.83 1.37 -1.73
C ALA A 32 1.75 1.32 -0.20
N MET A 33 2.87 1.54 0.49
CA MET A 33 2.96 1.48 1.95
C MET A 33 2.07 2.53 2.64
N ILE A 34 2.04 3.75 2.10
CA ILE A 34 1.25 4.87 2.64
C ILE A 34 -0.18 4.91 2.08
N GLY A 35 -0.54 4.00 1.16
CA GLY A 35 -1.87 3.99 0.53
C GLY A 35 -2.13 5.23 -0.35
N ALA A 36 -1.13 5.70 -1.08
CA ALA A 36 -1.27 6.87 -1.95
C ALA A 36 -2.27 6.62 -3.08
N GLY A 37 -3.08 7.63 -3.41
CA GLY A 37 -3.99 7.57 -4.56
C GLY A 37 -3.32 7.85 -5.91
N LEU A 38 -2.16 8.51 -5.90
CA LEU A 38 -1.42 8.92 -7.10
C LEU A 38 0.09 8.83 -6.86
N LEU A 39 0.81 8.22 -7.80
CA LEU A 39 2.26 8.28 -7.95
C LEU A 39 2.62 9.06 -9.21
N VAL A 40 3.49 10.05 -9.07
CA VAL A 40 4.02 10.82 -10.21
C VAL A 40 5.51 10.52 -10.36
N LEU A 41 5.90 9.95 -11.51
CA LEU A 41 7.30 9.79 -11.87
C LEU A 41 7.69 10.86 -12.89
N PHE A 42 8.59 11.74 -12.48
CA PHE A 42 9.19 12.71 -13.38
C PHE A 42 10.41 12.11 -14.10
N SER A 43 10.43 12.21 -15.42
CA SER A 43 11.50 11.72 -16.30
C SER A 43 11.99 12.82 -17.24
N ASP A 44 13.06 12.52 -17.95
CA ASP A 44 13.49 13.20 -19.18
C ASP A 44 12.57 12.97 -20.40
N ILE A 45 11.61 12.04 -20.31
CA ILE A 45 10.59 11.76 -21.33
C ILE A 45 9.18 12.10 -20.82
N ASP A 46 8.28 12.48 -21.73
CA ASP A 46 6.89 12.86 -21.44
C ASP A 46 5.90 11.67 -21.47
N GLY A 47 6.39 10.44 -21.37
CA GLY A 47 5.55 9.24 -21.25
C GLY A 47 6.13 7.99 -21.91
N LEU A 48 5.26 7.00 -22.07
CA LEU A 48 5.48 5.77 -22.81
C LEU A 48 5.18 5.98 -24.30
N TYR A 49 5.97 5.31 -25.15
CA TYR A 49 5.82 5.33 -26.60
C TYR A 49 5.78 3.90 -27.14
N THR A 50 5.22 3.72 -28.33
CA THR A 50 5.18 2.42 -29.02
C THR A 50 6.57 1.88 -29.38
N ALA A 51 7.56 2.76 -29.50
CA ALA A 51 8.98 2.48 -29.73
C ALA A 51 9.81 3.66 -29.16
N PRO A 52 11.14 3.55 -29.01
CA PRO A 52 11.95 4.66 -28.50
C PRO A 52 11.90 5.85 -29.49
N PRO A 53 11.37 7.03 -29.08
CA PRO A 53 11.10 8.13 -30.01
C PRO A 53 12.37 8.81 -30.54
N THR A 54 13.51 8.59 -29.89
CA THR A 54 14.82 9.07 -30.35
C THR A 54 15.40 8.23 -31.49
N SER A 55 14.98 6.97 -31.63
CA SER A 55 15.45 6.06 -32.68
C SER A 55 14.41 5.74 -33.75
N ASP A 56 13.13 5.91 -33.45
CA ASP A 56 12.02 5.61 -34.36
C ASP A 56 11.12 6.86 -34.55
N PRO A 57 11.20 7.55 -35.69
CA PRO A 57 10.34 8.69 -36.00
C PRO A 57 8.84 8.35 -36.08
N SER A 58 8.48 7.08 -36.24
CA SER A 58 7.10 6.60 -36.26
C SER A 58 6.53 6.30 -34.87
N ALA A 59 7.36 6.41 -33.82
CA ALA A 59 6.96 6.19 -32.44
C ALA A 59 5.79 7.10 -32.04
N ARG A 60 4.72 6.48 -31.51
CA ARG A 60 3.53 7.18 -31.06
C ARG A 60 3.49 7.21 -29.55
N HIS A 61 3.18 8.37 -28.99
CA HIS A 61 2.93 8.53 -27.56
C HIS A 61 1.69 7.76 -27.14
N ILE A 62 1.75 7.11 -25.98
CA ILE A 62 0.65 6.37 -25.38
C ILE A 62 0.13 7.21 -24.20
N PRO A 63 -1.01 7.90 -24.32
CA PRO A 63 -1.49 8.80 -23.28
C PRO A 63 -2.09 8.07 -22.07
N PHE A 64 -2.58 6.84 -22.27
CA PHE A 64 -3.29 6.08 -21.25
C PHE A 64 -3.03 4.58 -21.40
N VAL A 65 -2.73 3.93 -20.29
CA VAL A 65 -2.54 2.49 -20.16
C VAL A 65 -3.54 1.98 -19.14
N GLU A 66 -4.58 1.31 -19.60
CA GLU A 66 -5.60 0.72 -18.71
C GLU A 66 -5.04 -0.47 -17.93
N ARG A 67 -4.24 -1.30 -18.60
CA ARG A 67 -3.61 -2.48 -18.03
C ARG A 67 -2.21 -2.64 -18.62
N ILE A 68 -1.27 -3.01 -17.76
CA ILE A 68 0.08 -3.37 -18.19
C ILE A 68 0.02 -4.82 -18.68
N THR A 69 0.04 -4.99 -20.00
CA THR A 69 0.06 -6.29 -20.69
C THR A 69 1.47 -6.65 -21.13
N PRO A 70 1.73 -7.90 -21.56
CA PRO A 70 3.04 -8.28 -22.12
C PRO A 70 3.48 -7.38 -23.28
N GLU A 71 2.56 -6.85 -24.08
CA GLU A 71 2.85 -5.90 -25.15
C GLU A 71 3.38 -4.55 -24.61
N ILE A 72 2.77 -4.03 -23.54
CA ILE A 72 3.24 -2.81 -22.87
C ILE A 72 4.63 -3.04 -22.24
N GLU A 73 4.86 -4.21 -21.65
CA GLU A 73 6.18 -4.58 -21.12
C GLU A 73 7.23 -4.67 -22.24
N ALA A 74 6.87 -5.25 -23.39
CA ALA A 74 7.74 -5.35 -24.55
C ALA A 74 8.13 -3.97 -25.12
N MET A 75 7.21 -3.00 -25.13
CA MET A 75 7.49 -1.61 -25.54
C MET A 75 8.57 -0.95 -24.68
N ALA A 76 8.72 -1.38 -23.41
CA ALA A 76 9.75 -0.88 -22.51
C ALA A 76 11.11 -1.61 -22.65
N GLY A 77 11.18 -2.70 -23.42
CA GLY A 77 12.30 -3.65 -23.49
C GLY A 77 13.24 -3.54 -24.70
N GLY A 78 13.17 -2.45 -25.49
CA GLY A 78 14.04 -2.25 -26.66
C GLY A 78 15.55 -2.22 -26.33
N ALA A 79 16.38 -2.66 -27.29
CA ALA A 79 17.82 -3.00 -27.19
C ALA A 79 18.80 -1.88 -26.74
N ALA A 80 18.32 -0.70 -26.34
CA ALA A 80 19.15 0.40 -25.85
C ALA A 80 19.24 0.48 -24.31
N SER A 81 18.54 -0.39 -23.56
CA SER A 81 18.30 -0.20 -22.12
C SER A 81 19.19 -0.99 -21.14
N GLU A 82 20.07 -1.88 -21.61
CA GLU A 82 20.89 -2.71 -20.70
C GLU A 82 21.90 -1.90 -19.86
N LEU A 83 22.26 -0.68 -20.28
CA LEU A 83 23.19 0.18 -19.55
C LEU A 83 22.56 1.39 -18.84
N SER A 84 21.25 1.65 -19.01
CA SER A 84 20.61 2.84 -18.41
C SER A 84 19.94 2.48 -17.09
N ARG A 85 20.61 2.78 -15.97
CA ARG A 85 19.99 2.81 -14.64
C ARG A 85 18.81 3.80 -14.67
N GLY A 86 17.56 3.31 -14.60
CA GLY A 86 16.35 4.16 -14.60
C GLY A 86 15.60 4.29 -15.95
N GLY A 87 15.70 3.31 -16.84
CA GLY A 87 15.01 3.31 -18.15
C GLY A 87 13.47 3.12 -18.10
N MET A 88 12.82 2.99 -19.26
CA MET A 88 11.36 2.79 -19.33
C MET A 88 10.91 1.51 -18.61
N ARG A 89 11.74 0.46 -18.63
CA ARG A 89 11.46 -0.81 -17.94
C ARG A 89 11.24 -0.64 -16.43
N THR A 90 12.03 0.19 -15.77
CA THR A 90 11.88 0.40 -14.32
C THR A 90 10.59 1.13 -13.99
N LYS A 91 10.18 2.07 -14.85
CA LYS A 91 8.91 2.81 -14.74
C LYS A 91 7.71 1.90 -14.95
N ILE A 92 7.77 0.94 -15.87
CA ILE A 92 6.71 -0.07 -16.03
C ILE A 92 6.63 -0.98 -14.81
N GLU A 93 7.76 -1.40 -14.24
CA GLU A 93 7.76 -2.20 -12.99
C GLU A 93 7.21 -1.40 -11.80
N ALA A 94 7.55 -0.12 -11.69
CA ALA A 94 6.96 0.80 -10.72
C ALA A 94 5.44 0.96 -10.92
N ALA A 95 4.98 1.06 -12.17
CA ALA A 95 3.56 1.13 -12.50
C ALA A 95 2.82 -0.15 -12.11
N LYS A 96 3.40 -1.34 -12.31
CA LYS A 96 2.81 -2.61 -11.83
C LYS A 96 2.60 -2.59 -10.31
N ILE A 97 3.62 -2.17 -9.55
CA ILE A 97 3.52 -2.05 -8.09
C ILE A 97 2.44 -1.04 -7.68
N ALA A 98 2.49 0.17 -8.24
CA ALA A 98 1.58 1.27 -7.88
C ALA A 98 0.12 0.94 -8.22
N THR A 99 -0.15 0.52 -9.45
CA THR A 99 -1.51 0.20 -9.92
C THR A 99 -2.09 -1.04 -9.24
N GLY A 100 -1.26 -2.03 -8.89
CA GLY A 100 -1.66 -3.20 -8.10
C GLY A 100 -2.00 -2.82 -6.65
N ALA A 101 -1.27 -1.86 -6.08
CA ALA A 101 -1.60 -1.23 -4.81
C ALA A 101 -2.77 -0.24 -4.88
N GLY A 102 -3.42 -0.11 -6.04
CA GLY A 102 -4.58 0.74 -6.26
C GLY A 102 -4.28 2.23 -6.46
N ALA A 103 -3.00 2.60 -6.59
CA ALA A 103 -2.60 3.95 -6.93
C ALA A 103 -2.66 4.18 -8.45
N THR A 104 -3.22 5.31 -8.87
CA THR A 104 -2.98 5.80 -10.24
C THR A 104 -1.50 6.14 -10.36
N MET A 105 -0.88 5.91 -11.52
CA MET A 105 0.48 6.38 -11.76
C MET A 105 0.53 7.22 -13.04
N LEU A 106 1.43 8.20 -13.09
CA LEU A 106 1.78 8.86 -14.34
C LEU A 106 3.29 9.00 -14.53
N ILE A 107 3.71 8.98 -15.79
CA ILE A 107 5.06 9.35 -16.24
C ILE A 107 4.95 10.68 -16.99
N ALA A 108 5.73 11.67 -16.58
CA ALA A 108 5.73 12.99 -17.20
C ALA A 108 7.13 13.60 -17.25
N HIS A 109 7.30 14.60 -18.11
CA HIS A 109 8.57 15.33 -18.21
C HIS A 109 8.80 16.22 -16.98
N GLY A 110 9.95 16.04 -16.32
CA GLY A 110 10.34 16.73 -15.09
C GLY A 110 11.06 18.07 -15.29
N GLY A 111 11.56 18.35 -16.50
CA GLY A 111 12.41 19.53 -16.73
C GLY A 111 11.67 20.87 -16.80
N ALA A 112 10.33 20.88 -16.82
CA ALA A 112 9.56 22.12 -16.83
C ALA A 112 9.51 22.76 -15.44
N LYS A 113 9.48 24.10 -15.37
CA LYS A 113 9.21 24.82 -14.12
C LYS A 113 7.75 24.55 -13.71
N ASN A 114 7.52 24.10 -12.47
CA ASN A 114 6.21 23.69 -11.95
C ASN A 114 5.55 22.56 -12.78
N PRO A 115 6.18 21.37 -12.88
CA PRO A 115 5.73 20.32 -13.79
C PRO A 115 4.34 19.75 -13.43
N LEU A 116 3.95 19.74 -12.15
CA LEU A 116 2.59 19.38 -11.73
C LEU A 116 1.53 20.34 -12.28
N SER A 117 1.80 21.64 -12.27
CA SER A 117 0.88 22.63 -12.84
C SER A 117 0.77 22.48 -14.36
N ALA A 118 1.88 22.14 -15.04
CA ALA A 118 1.86 21.87 -16.46
C ALA A 118 0.98 20.66 -16.80
N ILE A 119 1.09 19.56 -16.04
CA ILE A 119 0.23 18.38 -16.20
C ILE A 119 -1.25 18.74 -15.99
N ALA A 120 -1.55 19.51 -14.95
CA ALA A 120 -2.92 19.98 -14.69
C ALA A 120 -3.48 20.87 -15.82
N ALA A 121 -2.60 21.55 -16.56
CA ALA A 121 -2.94 22.35 -17.74
C ALA A 121 -2.95 21.55 -19.07
N GLY A 122 -2.75 20.24 -19.02
CA GLY A 122 -2.81 19.36 -20.21
C GLY A 122 -1.46 19.06 -20.86
N ALA A 123 -0.33 19.24 -20.16
CA ALA A 123 0.95 18.76 -20.66
C ALA A 123 0.93 17.23 -20.87
N ARG A 124 1.67 16.77 -21.90
CA ARG A 124 1.76 15.34 -22.23
C ARG A 124 2.32 14.53 -21.05
N CYS A 125 1.65 13.42 -20.78
CA CYS A 125 2.03 12.40 -19.82
C CYS A 125 1.35 11.08 -20.19
N THR A 126 1.88 9.96 -19.71
CA THR A 126 1.20 8.67 -19.77
C THR A 126 0.59 8.35 -18.43
N TRP A 127 -0.71 8.10 -18.41
CA TRP A 127 -1.45 7.65 -17.24
C TRP A 127 -1.55 6.13 -17.20
N PHE A 128 -1.45 5.55 -16.01
CA PHE A 128 -1.64 4.14 -15.73
C PHE A 128 -2.82 3.97 -14.77
N SER A 129 -3.84 3.25 -15.22
CA SER A 129 -5.06 3.05 -14.43
C SER A 129 -4.80 2.10 -13.25
N PRO A 130 -5.31 2.41 -12.04
CA PRO A 130 -5.23 1.48 -10.93
C PRO A 130 -6.14 0.27 -11.17
N GLN A 131 -5.71 -0.90 -10.69
CA GLN A 131 -6.50 -2.14 -10.80
C GLN A 131 -7.53 -2.30 -9.66
N SER A 132 -7.38 -1.51 -8.60
CA SER A 132 -8.29 -1.43 -7.45
C SER A 132 -8.16 -0.05 -6.79
N SER A 133 -8.87 0.24 -5.70
CA SER A 133 -8.58 1.43 -4.87
C SER A 133 -7.50 1.11 -3.82
N PRO A 134 -6.69 2.08 -3.33
CA PRO A 134 -5.66 1.81 -2.32
C PRO A 134 -6.18 1.13 -1.06
N GLU A 135 -7.37 1.54 -0.60
CA GLU A 135 -8.04 0.96 0.55
C GLU A 135 -8.35 -0.54 0.33
N ARG A 136 -8.88 -0.89 -0.84
CA ARG A 136 -9.18 -2.29 -1.21
C ARG A 136 -7.89 -3.11 -1.33
N ALA A 137 -6.85 -2.59 -1.98
CA ALA A 137 -5.57 -3.27 -2.10
C ALA A 137 -4.95 -3.57 -0.73
N ARG A 138 -4.93 -2.57 0.17
CA ARG A 138 -4.43 -2.73 1.54
C ARG A 138 -5.20 -3.80 2.30
N LYS A 139 -6.53 -3.78 2.23
CA LYS A 139 -7.38 -4.77 2.89
C LYS A 139 -7.20 -6.18 2.30
N THR A 140 -7.05 -6.32 0.99
CA THR A 140 -6.73 -7.62 0.36
C THR A 140 -5.40 -8.17 0.84
N TRP A 141 -4.38 -7.32 0.97
CA TRP A 141 -3.07 -7.73 1.50
C TRP A 141 -3.16 -8.22 2.95
N ILE A 142 -3.88 -7.48 3.81
CA ILE A 142 -4.12 -7.86 5.20
C ILE A 142 -4.92 -9.17 5.29
N ALA A 143 -5.91 -9.37 4.43
CA ALA A 143 -6.77 -10.55 4.45
C ALA A 143 -6.02 -11.84 4.05
N GLY A 144 -5.15 -11.77 3.04
CA GLY A 144 -4.66 -12.98 2.35
C GLY A 144 -3.15 -13.17 2.28
N ALA A 145 -2.35 -12.10 2.36
CA ALA A 145 -0.90 -12.18 2.12
C ALA A 145 -0.06 -12.22 3.40
N LEU A 146 -0.63 -11.85 4.55
CA LEU A 146 0.03 -11.89 5.84
C LEU A 146 -0.36 -13.14 6.63
N GLU A 147 0.64 -13.83 7.17
CA GLU A 147 0.43 -14.91 8.13
C GLU A 147 0.13 -14.33 9.53
N PRO A 148 -1.05 -14.59 10.11
CA PRO A 148 -1.40 -14.07 11.42
C PRO A 148 -0.53 -14.67 12.53
N ARG A 149 -0.02 -13.82 13.42
CA ARG A 149 0.82 -14.21 14.58
C ARG A 149 0.03 -14.42 15.87
N GLY A 150 -1.22 -13.97 15.90
CA GLY A 150 -2.12 -14.17 17.04
C GLY A 150 -3.59 -13.95 16.71
N THR A 151 -4.43 -14.07 17.75
CA THR A 151 -5.88 -13.93 17.65
C THR A 151 -6.43 -13.01 18.73
N LEU A 152 -7.32 -12.10 18.34
CA LEU A 152 -8.16 -11.29 19.21
C LEU A 152 -9.58 -11.85 19.17
N VAL A 153 -10.11 -12.26 20.32
CA VAL A 153 -11.52 -12.68 20.45
C VAL A 153 -12.33 -11.49 20.92
N VAL A 154 -13.47 -11.25 20.28
CA VAL A 154 -14.28 -10.06 20.50
C VAL A 154 -15.71 -10.42 20.88
N ASP A 155 -16.33 -9.53 21.65
CA ASP A 155 -17.75 -9.65 21.99
C ASP A 155 -18.67 -9.42 20.76
N ALA A 156 -19.95 -9.74 20.91
CA ALA A 156 -20.93 -9.60 19.83
C ALA A 156 -21.11 -8.13 19.36
N GLY A 157 -20.97 -7.16 20.26
CA GLY A 157 -21.09 -5.73 19.94
C GLY A 157 -19.94 -5.25 19.05
N ALA A 158 -18.71 -5.64 19.40
CA ALA A 158 -17.53 -5.39 18.61
C ALA A 158 -17.58 -6.11 17.26
N ALA A 159 -17.97 -7.39 17.22
CA ALA A 159 -18.15 -8.11 15.97
C ALA A 159 -19.18 -7.42 15.04
N LYS A 160 -20.27 -6.89 15.59
CA LYS A 160 -21.25 -6.09 14.84
C LYS A 160 -20.66 -4.76 14.36
N ALA A 161 -19.93 -4.04 15.20
CA ALA A 161 -19.30 -2.78 14.86
C ALA A 161 -18.26 -2.94 13.73
N LEU A 162 -17.48 -4.02 13.77
CA LEU A 162 -16.53 -4.35 12.71
C LEU A 162 -17.21 -4.56 11.36
N ARG A 163 -18.31 -5.31 11.31
CA ARG A 163 -19.10 -5.49 10.08
C ARG A 163 -19.68 -4.17 9.55
N ALA A 164 -19.90 -3.19 10.42
CA ALA A 164 -20.32 -1.83 10.03
C ALA A 164 -19.14 -0.91 9.62
N GLY A 165 -17.91 -1.42 9.56
CA GLY A 165 -16.72 -0.67 9.13
C GLY A 165 -16.03 0.14 10.24
N ALA A 166 -16.35 -0.11 11.51
CA ALA A 166 -15.68 0.53 12.65
C ALA A 166 -14.30 -0.09 12.93
N SER A 167 -13.47 0.65 13.68
CA SER A 167 -12.23 0.13 14.25
C SER A 167 -12.53 -0.83 15.41
N LEU A 168 -11.62 -1.77 15.69
CA LEU A 168 -11.68 -2.57 16.91
C LEU A 168 -11.15 -1.76 18.09
N LEU A 169 -12.00 -1.44 19.06
CA LEU A 169 -11.59 -0.81 20.31
C LEU A 169 -11.21 -1.86 21.37
N PRO A 170 -10.31 -1.55 22.31
CA PRO A 170 -9.93 -2.49 23.37
C PRO A 170 -11.12 -2.99 24.19
N ALA A 171 -12.11 -2.14 24.42
CA ALA A 171 -13.33 -2.45 25.17
C ALA A 171 -14.08 -3.69 24.64
N GLY A 172 -13.98 -3.96 23.33
CA GLY A 172 -14.65 -5.07 22.67
C GLY A 172 -13.85 -6.37 22.64
N VAL A 173 -12.62 -6.38 23.16
CA VAL A 173 -11.73 -7.55 23.15
C VAL A 173 -11.89 -8.33 24.45
N THR A 174 -12.32 -9.59 24.35
CA THR A 174 -12.60 -10.46 25.49
C THR A 174 -11.46 -11.45 25.78
N ARG A 175 -10.68 -11.82 24.75
CA ARG A 175 -9.53 -12.72 24.90
C ARG A 175 -8.46 -12.42 23.87
N ILE A 176 -7.21 -12.68 24.22
CA ILE A 176 -6.05 -12.54 23.33
C ILE A 176 -5.23 -13.82 23.36
N GLU A 177 -4.85 -14.31 22.19
CA GLU A 177 -4.12 -15.56 21.98
C GLU A 177 -2.93 -15.35 21.04
N GLY A 178 -1.91 -16.21 21.14
CA GLY A 178 -0.70 -16.15 20.34
C GLY A 178 0.33 -15.13 20.85
N ALA A 179 1.39 -14.95 20.06
CA ALA A 179 2.49 -14.05 20.35
C ALA A 179 2.66 -13.10 19.16
N PHE A 180 2.49 -11.80 19.41
CA PHE A 180 2.56 -10.77 18.39
C PHE A 180 3.12 -9.49 18.98
N ALA A 181 3.76 -8.70 18.11
CA ALA A 181 4.17 -7.35 18.37
C ALA A 181 3.27 -6.36 17.63
N ARG A 182 3.38 -5.08 17.98
CA ARG A 182 2.75 -3.99 17.26
C ARG A 182 3.11 -4.05 15.78
N GLY A 183 2.08 -3.99 14.93
CA GLY A 183 2.19 -4.05 13.47
C GLY A 183 2.05 -5.45 12.90
N ASP A 184 2.07 -6.50 13.72
CA ASP A 184 1.82 -7.86 13.25
C ASP A 184 0.36 -8.06 12.85
N ALA A 185 0.15 -8.96 11.89
CA ALA A 185 -1.18 -9.42 11.53
C ALA A 185 -1.76 -10.30 12.63
N VAL A 186 -3.03 -10.06 12.96
CA VAL A 186 -3.82 -10.86 13.90
C VAL A 186 -5.17 -11.24 13.28
N CYS A 187 -5.65 -12.43 13.60
CA CYS A 187 -7.03 -12.83 13.35
C CYS A 187 -7.95 -12.17 14.39
N VAL A 188 -9.15 -11.78 13.99
CA VAL A 188 -10.22 -11.36 14.88
C VAL A 188 -11.33 -12.38 14.81
N ARG A 189 -11.70 -12.98 15.95
CA ARG A 189 -12.74 -14.01 16.04
C ARG A 189 -13.89 -13.58 16.94
N ASP A 190 -15.10 -13.99 16.58
CA ASP A 190 -16.23 -13.89 17.51
C ASP A 190 -16.14 -14.95 18.62
N GLU A 191 -17.02 -14.86 19.61
CA GLU A 191 -17.09 -15.82 20.73
C GLU A 191 -17.38 -17.26 20.29
N GLY A 192 -18.00 -17.43 19.10
CA GLY A 192 -18.23 -18.73 18.46
C GLY A 192 -17.01 -19.27 17.72
N GLY A 193 -15.88 -18.56 17.74
CA GLY A 193 -14.63 -18.95 17.09
C GLY A 193 -14.59 -18.66 15.59
N ARG A 194 -15.60 -18.00 15.02
CA ARG A 194 -15.61 -17.64 13.59
C ARG A 194 -14.71 -16.44 13.36
N GLU A 195 -13.86 -16.51 12.34
CA GLU A 195 -13.06 -15.35 11.92
C GLU A 195 -13.99 -14.28 11.32
N VAL A 196 -14.00 -13.10 11.93
CA VAL A 196 -14.79 -11.95 11.47
C VAL A 196 -13.93 -10.95 10.69
N ALA A 197 -12.64 -10.88 11.00
CA ALA A 197 -11.69 -10.01 10.33
C ALA A 197 -10.25 -10.47 10.52
N ARG A 198 -9.35 -9.85 9.78
CA ARG A 198 -7.91 -9.80 10.05
C ARG A 198 -7.46 -8.35 10.11
N GLY A 199 -6.41 -8.06 10.86
CA GLY A 199 -5.87 -6.71 10.90
C GLY A 199 -4.49 -6.59 11.51
N LEU A 200 -3.91 -5.39 11.44
CA LEU A 200 -2.63 -5.07 12.05
C LEU A 200 -2.84 -4.49 13.45
N VAL A 201 -2.25 -5.11 14.46
CA VAL A 201 -2.46 -4.72 15.86
C VAL A 201 -1.64 -3.47 16.23
N ALA A 202 -2.25 -2.54 16.97
CA ALA A 202 -1.62 -1.28 17.35
C ALA A 202 -0.71 -1.37 18.59
N TYR A 203 -0.73 -2.52 19.27
CA TYR A 203 -0.09 -2.75 20.56
C TYR A 203 0.65 -4.09 20.56
N ASP A 204 1.75 -4.16 21.31
CA ASP A 204 2.37 -5.44 21.64
C ASP A 204 1.42 -6.28 22.49
N ARG A 205 1.63 -7.61 22.47
CA ARG A 205 0.75 -8.55 23.17
C ARG A 205 0.53 -8.21 24.64
N GLU A 206 1.56 -7.79 25.35
CA GLU A 206 1.48 -7.47 26.79
C GLU A 206 0.58 -6.27 27.05
N ASP A 207 0.78 -5.17 26.33
CA ASP A 207 -0.02 -3.96 26.46
C ASP A 207 -1.46 -4.18 25.99
N ALA A 208 -1.64 -4.86 24.85
CA ALA A 208 -2.95 -5.25 24.34
C ALA A 208 -3.76 -6.02 25.40
N SER A 209 -3.08 -6.89 26.15
CA SER A 209 -3.66 -7.69 27.21
C SER A 209 -4.11 -6.88 28.42
N ARG A 210 -3.37 -5.82 28.77
CA ARG A 210 -3.68 -4.96 29.92
C ARG A 210 -4.89 -4.07 29.67
N ILE A 211 -5.12 -3.70 28.40
CA ILE A 211 -6.22 -2.81 27.99
C ILE A 211 -7.43 -3.54 27.39
N ALA A 212 -7.36 -4.86 27.20
CA ALA A 212 -8.50 -5.66 26.76
C ALA A 212 -9.69 -5.49 27.72
N GLY A 213 -10.88 -5.24 27.16
CA GLY A 213 -12.10 -4.95 27.91
C GLY A 213 -12.16 -3.56 28.56
N ARG A 214 -11.17 -2.67 28.32
CA ARG A 214 -11.10 -1.33 28.92
C ARG A 214 -11.55 -0.23 27.97
N LYS A 215 -12.09 0.86 28.52
CA LYS A 215 -12.46 2.04 27.71
C LYS A 215 -11.20 2.76 27.25
N THR A 216 -11.27 3.41 26.09
CA THR A 216 -10.17 4.20 25.52
C THR A 216 -9.61 5.25 26.49
N SER A 217 -10.47 5.86 27.31
CA SER A 217 -10.07 6.85 28.33
C SER A 217 -9.18 6.26 29.45
N GLU A 218 -9.16 4.94 29.62
CA GLU A 218 -8.38 4.27 30.67
C GLU A 218 -6.98 3.84 30.19
N ILE A 219 -6.72 3.87 28.88
CA ILE A 219 -5.48 3.35 28.27
C ILE A 219 -4.25 4.03 28.87
N GLU A 220 -4.25 5.37 28.94
CA GLU A 220 -3.10 6.14 29.41
C GLU A 220 -2.77 5.85 30.88
N ALA A 221 -3.79 5.71 31.72
CA ALA A 221 -3.62 5.35 33.12
C ALA A 221 -3.09 3.92 33.31
N ILE A 222 -3.50 2.98 32.44
CA ILE A 222 -3.09 1.58 32.52
C ILE A 222 -1.68 1.37 31.99
N LEU A 223 -1.35 1.98 30.85
CA LEU A 223 -0.08 1.77 30.14
C LEU A 223 1.02 2.75 30.57
N GLY A 224 0.66 3.89 31.16
CA GLY A 224 1.58 4.96 31.50
C GLY A 224 1.97 5.87 30.31
N PHE A 225 1.32 5.68 29.15
CA PHE A 225 1.50 6.53 27.97
C PHE A 225 0.22 6.58 27.14
N ARG A 226 0.06 7.65 26.36
CA ARG A 226 -1.07 7.78 25.42
C ARG A 226 -0.80 6.98 24.14
N GLY A 227 -1.47 5.84 24.00
CA GLY A 227 -1.45 5.00 22.80
C GLY A 227 -2.52 5.38 21.75
N ARG A 228 -2.69 4.53 20.73
CA ARG A 228 -3.80 4.66 19.76
C ARG A 228 -5.12 4.22 20.37
N ASP A 229 -6.20 4.94 20.11
CA ASP A 229 -7.51 4.60 20.68
C ASP A 229 -8.01 3.20 20.28
N ALA A 230 -7.69 2.78 19.06
CA ALA A 230 -8.07 1.48 18.51
C ALA A 230 -6.99 0.43 18.75
N MET A 231 -7.43 -0.79 19.10
CA MET A 231 -6.61 -1.99 19.10
C MET A 231 -6.21 -2.39 17.66
N VAL A 232 -7.17 -2.29 16.73
CA VAL A 232 -6.96 -2.42 15.28
C VAL A 232 -7.76 -1.32 14.59
N HIS A 233 -7.09 -0.49 13.80
CA HIS A 233 -7.76 0.59 13.07
C HIS A 233 -8.53 0.07 11.86
N ARG A 234 -9.68 0.66 11.50
CA ARG A 234 -10.52 0.23 10.36
C ARG A 234 -9.80 0.22 9.00
N ASP A 235 -8.77 1.05 8.85
CA ASP A 235 -7.95 1.13 7.63
C ASP A 235 -6.90 0.00 7.58
N ASP A 236 -6.56 -0.55 8.75
CA ASP A 236 -5.65 -1.68 8.94
C ASP A 236 -6.44 -2.97 9.27
N LEU A 237 -7.71 -3.03 8.85
CA LEU A 237 -8.63 -4.14 9.11
C LEU A 237 -9.33 -4.56 7.82
N ALA A 238 -9.30 -5.86 7.55
CA ALA A 238 -9.99 -6.49 6.45
C ALA A 238 -11.04 -7.47 6.99
N LEU A 239 -12.30 -7.31 6.59
CA LEU A 239 -13.36 -8.23 6.96
C LEU A 239 -13.13 -9.57 6.27
N SER A 240 -13.31 -10.66 7.02
CA SER A 240 -13.28 -12.01 6.45
C SER A 240 -14.51 -12.16 5.56
N ALA A 241 -14.33 -12.69 4.35
CA ALA A 241 -15.47 -12.98 3.48
C ALA A 241 -16.40 -13.97 4.18
N GLU A 242 -17.69 -13.68 4.25
CA GLU A 242 -18.68 -14.68 4.65
C GLU A 242 -18.59 -15.82 3.64
N ARG A 243 -18.03 -16.96 4.06
CA ARG A 243 -18.32 -18.22 3.37
C ARG A 243 -19.81 -18.45 3.54
N ILE A 244 -20.59 -18.10 2.52
CA ILE A 244 -21.94 -18.64 2.37
C ILE A 244 -21.74 -20.15 2.31
N GLN A 245 -22.17 -20.83 3.37
CA GLN A 245 -22.21 -22.28 3.44
C GLN A 245 -23.58 -22.70 2.90
N GLY A 246 -23.59 -23.29 1.71
CA GLY A 246 -24.75 -23.74 0.92
C GLY A 246 -24.58 -23.29 -0.53
N ASP A 247 -24.44 -24.16 -1.53
CA ASP A 247 -25.00 -25.51 -1.72
C ASP A 247 -23.96 -26.62 -1.95
#